data_AF-A0A4S0K3J8-F1
#
_entry.id   AF-A0A4S0K3J8-F1
#
_cell.length_a   1.000
_cell.length_b   1.000
_cell.length_c   1.000
_cell.angle_alpha   90.00
_cell.angle_beta   90.00
_cell.angle_gamma   90.00
#
_symmetry.space_group_name_H-M   'P 1'
#
loop_
_entity.id
_entity.type
_entity.pdbx_description
1 polymer ?
#
loop_
_entity_poly.entity_id
_entity_poly.type
_entity_poly.pdbx_seq_one_letter_code
_entity_poly.pdbx_strand_id
1 'polypeptide(L)'
;QVSMSSWTSPGSASAAVHAAGAGVAAVDAVMLGGDPLAFCAVRPPGHHATSSTAMGFCLLNNIAIAAAHARDRHGLERIAVVDFDVHHGNGTQDIFQHDARVSYYSTHQAGLFPNSGLRRDRGAGNLMNTLLPPGSGGFRFRNVWADE
;
A
#
# COMPACT_ATOMS: atom_id res chain seq x y z
N GLN A 1 -12.82 7.04 -10.32
CA GLN A 1 -14.06 6.21 -10.45
C GLN A 1 -14.21 5.33 -9.22
N VAL A 2 -15.42 4.96 -8.80
CA VAL A 2 -15.65 4.00 -7.68
C VAL A 2 -16.18 2.70 -8.25
N SER A 3 -15.50 1.58 -7.98
CA SER A 3 -15.89 0.26 -8.47
C SER A 3 -17.02 -0.37 -7.62
N MET A 4 -17.65 -1.42 -8.16
CA MET A 4 -18.69 -2.21 -7.46
C MET A 4 -18.23 -2.86 -6.15
N SER A 5 -16.93 -2.95 -5.91
CA SER A 5 -16.35 -3.48 -4.66
C SER A 5 -16.23 -2.43 -3.54
N SER A 6 -16.65 -1.19 -3.79
CA SER A 6 -16.58 -0.09 -2.84
C SER A 6 -17.90 0.65 -2.76
N TRP A 7 -18.38 0.89 -1.54
CA TRP A 7 -19.61 1.65 -1.27
C TRP A 7 -19.27 2.89 -0.45
N THR A 8 -19.97 3.99 -0.69
CA THR A 8 -19.77 5.26 0.02
C THR A 8 -21.06 5.74 0.64
N SER A 9 -20.94 6.42 1.77
CA SER A 9 -22.00 7.21 2.40
C SER A 9 -21.58 8.69 2.44
N PRO A 10 -22.47 9.63 2.84
CA PRO A 10 -22.14 11.06 2.87
C PRO A 10 -20.85 11.41 3.65
N GLY A 11 -20.50 10.63 4.67
CA GLY A 11 -19.28 10.85 5.47
C GLY A 11 -18.01 10.21 4.90
N SER A 12 -18.11 9.36 3.88
CA SER A 12 -16.97 8.57 3.39
C SER A 12 -15.83 9.42 2.83
N ALA A 13 -16.14 10.54 2.17
CA ALA A 13 -15.11 11.43 1.63
C ALA A 13 -14.26 12.06 2.75
N SER A 14 -14.90 12.60 3.79
CA SER A 14 -14.20 13.15 4.96
C SER A 14 -13.37 12.08 5.68
N ALA A 15 -13.94 10.88 5.86
CA ALA A 15 -13.21 9.77 6.44
C ALA A 15 -11.96 9.37 5.63
N ALA A 16 -12.06 9.32 4.29
CA ALA A 16 -10.94 9.02 3.41
C ALA A 16 -9.83 10.07 3.50
N VAL A 17 -10.19 11.36 3.53
CA VAL A 17 -9.22 12.45 3.69
C VAL A 17 -8.53 12.37 5.06
N HIS A 18 -9.26 12.08 6.14
CA HIS A 18 -8.64 11.87 7.45
C HIS A 18 -7.72 10.64 7.48
N ALA A 19 -8.11 9.54 6.82
CA ALA A 19 -7.31 8.33 6.74
C ALA A 19 -5.97 8.57 6.00
N ALA A 20 -6.02 9.26 4.85
CA ALA A 20 -4.82 9.64 4.11
C ALA A 20 -3.97 10.67 4.87
N GLY A 21 -4.62 11.68 5.47
CA GLY A 21 -3.98 12.74 6.24
C GLY A 21 -3.24 12.25 7.47
N ALA A 22 -3.71 11.17 8.12
CA ALA A 22 -2.98 10.55 9.22
C ALA A 22 -1.62 10.00 8.79
N GLY A 23 -1.52 9.44 7.58
CA GLY A 23 -0.24 8.97 7.02
C GLY A 23 0.73 10.12 6.74
N VAL A 24 0.22 11.24 6.23
CA VAL A 24 1.00 12.48 6.04
C VAL A 24 1.53 13.00 7.38
N ALA A 25 0.66 13.13 8.38
CA ALA A 25 1.05 13.58 9.71
C ALA A 25 2.04 12.63 10.40
N ALA A 26 1.91 11.33 10.20
CA ALA A 26 2.85 10.32 10.70
C ALA A 26 4.24 10.47 10.05
N VAL A 27 4.30 10.69 8.74
CA VAL A 27 5.57 10.97 8.05
C VAL A 27 6.21 12.24 8.61
N ASP A 28 5.44 13.32 8.79
CA ASP A 28 5.97 14.55 9.39
C ASP A 28 6.52 14.32 10.80
N ALA A 29 5.78 13.62 11.66
CA ALA A 29 6.18 13.34 13.03
C ALA A 29 7.51 12.56 13.10
N VAL A 30 7.66 11.54 12.24
CA VAL A 30 8.90 10.74 12.17
C VAL A 30 10.06 11.54 11.58
N MET A 31 9.84 12.23 10.47
CA MET A 31 10.90 12.98 9.77
C MET A 31 11.40 14.20 10.54
N LEU A 32 10.55 14.84 11.34
CA LEU A 32 10.92 15.99 12.17
C LEU A 32 11.56 15.59 13.52
N GLY A 33 11.78 14.29 13.75
CA GLY A 33 12.46 13.79 14.95
C GLY A 33 11.60 13.76 16.20
N GLY A 34 10.27 13.79 16.06
CA GLY A 34 9.34 13.68 17.19
C GLY A 34 9.27 12.27 17.76
N ASP A 35 9.20 11.26 16.89
CA ASP A 35 9.12 9.84 17.24
C ASP A 35 9.83 8.97 16.19
N PRO A 36 10.46 7.85 16.55
CA PRO A 36 11.14 6.98 15.57
C PRO A 36 10.17 6.13 14.74
N LEU A 37 8.89 6.05 15.14
CA LEU A 37 7.87 5.19 14.55
C LEU A 37 6.48 5.80 14.78
N ALA A 38 5.58 5.61 13.81
CA ALA A 38 4.18 5.96 13.95
C ALA A 38 3.27 4.81 13.47
N PHE A 39 2.08 4.71 14.06
CA PHE A 39 1.03 3.78 13.65
C PHE A 39 -0.28 4.53 13.40
N CYS A 40 -0.82 4.41 12.18
CA CYS A 40 -2.06 5.07 11.78
C CYS A 40 -3.24 4.09 11.84
N ALA A 41 -4.00 4.12 12.94
CA ALA A 41 -5.22 3.32 13.10
C ALA A 41 -6.40 3.93 12.32
N VAL A 42 -6.40 3.81 10.99
CA VAL A 42 -7.34 4.52 10.11
C VAL A 42 -8.31 3.62 9.36
N ARG A 43 -9.48 4.18 9.03
CA ARG A 43 -10.45 3.62 8.09
C ARG A 43 -11.09 4.78 7.29
N PRO A 44 -11.32 4.64 5.97
CA PRO A 44 -11.15 3.45 5.13
C PRO A 44 -9.68 3.08 4.80
N PRO A 45 -9.42 1.83 4.36
CA PRO A 45 -8.08 1.40 3.91
C PRO A 45 -7.67 2.06 2.58
N GLY A 46 -6.47 1.75 2.08
CA GLY A 46 -5.93 2.43 0.89
C GLY A 46 -5.26 1.58 -0.21
N HIS A 47 -4.64 0.44 0.09
CA HIS A 47 -3.70 -0.20 -0.83
C HIS A 47 -4.28 -0.71 -2.17
N HIS A 48 -5.61 -0.82 -2.30
CA HIS A 48 -6.29 -1.18 -3.55
C HIS A 48 -6.65 0.01 -4.43
N ALA A 49 -6.66 1.23 -3.89
CA ALA A 49 -6.96 2.42 -4.67
C ALA A 49 -5.81 2.69 -5.65
N THR A 50 -6.10 2.58 -6.95
CA THR A 50 -5.17 2.92 -8.04
C THR A 50 -5.12 4.42 -8.24
N SER A 51 -4.27 4.88 -9.15
CA SER A 51 -4.20 6.29 -9.57
C SER A 51 -5.54 6.87 -10.07
N SER A 52 -6.44 6.03 -10.57
CA SER A 52 -7.68 6.45 -11.25
C SER A 52 -8.97 5.82 -10.69
N THR A 53 -8.87 4.77 -9.88
CA THR A 53 -10.00 3.93 -9.46
C THR A 53 -9.95 3.55 -7.99
N ALA A 54 -11.03 3.85 -7.27
CA ALA A 54 -11.33 3.35 -5.94
C ALA A 54 -11.95 1.94 -6.01
N MET A 55 -11.38 0.99 -5.28
CA MET A 55 -11.78 -0.44 -5.28
C MET A 55 -11.31 -1.14 -4.00
N GLY A 56 -11.84 -2.34 -3.72
CA GLY A 56 -11.46 -3.14 -2.55
C GLY A 56 -11.63 -2.36 -1.25
N PHE A 57 -12.74 -1.63 -1.11
CA PHE A 57 -13.04 -0.74 0.02
C PHE A 57 -12.10 0.48 0.17
N CYS A 58 -11.10 0.63 -0.70
CA CYS A 58 -10.14 1.73 -0.68
C CYS A 58 -10.63 2.88 -1.55
N LEU A 59 -10.70 4.08 -0.97
CA LEU A 59 -11.14 5.31 -1.67
C LEU A 59 -9.96 6.17 -2.13
N LEU A 60 -8.94 6.29 -1.29
CA LEU A 60 -7.67 6.95 -1.56
C LEU A 60 -6.54 6.00 -1.16
N ASN A 61 -5.42 6.05 -1.87
CA ASN A 61 -4.26 5.24 -1.49
C ASN A 61 -3.46 5.95 -0.40
N ASN A 62 -3.81 5.68 0.86
CA ASN A 62 -3.19 6.30 2.03
C ASN A 62 -1.65 6.18 2.03
N ILE A 63 -1.13 5.00 1.64
CA ILE A 63 0.32 4.73 1.62
C ILE A 63 1.00 5.46 0.47
N ALA A 64 0.40 5.48 -0.73
CA ALA A 64 0.98 6.21 -1.84
C ALA A 64 1.01 7.72 -1.60
N ILE A 65 -0.02 8.27 -0.95
CA ILE A 65 -0.05 9.68 -0.54
C ILE A 65 1.04 9.98 0.48
N ALA A 66 1.21 9.12 1.50
CA ALA A 66 2.26 9.29 2.51
C ALA A 66 3.67 9.18 1.91
N ALA A 67 3.90 8.23 1.01
CA ALA A 67 5.17 8.06 0.31
C ALA A 67 5.49 9.26 -0.61
N ALA A 68 4.50 9.75 -1.37
CA ALA A 68 4.65 10.96 -2.17
C ALA A 68 4.98 12.18 -1.29
N HIS A 69 4.31 12.33 -0.15
CA HIS A 69 4.62 13.38 0.82
C HIS A 69 6.05 13.27 1.37
N ALA A 70 6.49 12.08 1.78
CA ALA A 70 7.85 11.86 2.25
C ALA A 70 8.90 12.26 1.19
N ARG A 71 8.65 11.92 -0.08
CA ARG A 71 9.51 12.31 -1.20
C ARG A 71 9.50 13.82 -1.44
N ASP A 72 8.31 14.40 -1.61
CA ASP A 72 8.17 15.76 -2.13
C ASP A 72 8.40 16.83 -1.04
N ARG A 73 8.04 16.53 0.22
CA ARG A 73 8.19 17.46 1.36
C ARG A 73 9.50 17.29 2.13
N HIS A 74 10.00 16.07 2.24
CA HIS A 74 11.20 15.74 3.03
C HIS A 74 12.39 15.27 2.20
N GLY A 75 12.25 15.23 0.87
CA GLY A 75 13.35 14.96 -0.04
C GLY A 75 13.83 13.50 -0.04
N LEU A 76 13.01 12.54 0.40
CA LEU A 76 13.40 11.13 0.37
C LEU A 76 13.58 10.65 -1.07
N GLU A 77 14.78 10.18 -1.38
CA GLU A 77 15.11 9.66 -2.72
C GLU A 77 14.79 8.17 -2.87
N ARG A 78 14.62 7.45 -1.77
CA ARG A 78 14.33 6.02 -1.72
C ARG A 78 13.30 5.72 -0.64
N ILE A 79 12.23 5.04 -1.02
CA ILE A 79 11.14 4.65 -0.12
C ILE A 79 10.83 3.18 -0.35
N ALA A 80 10.69 2.40 0.73
CA ALA A 80 10.22 1.02 0.66
C ALA A 80 8.79 0.95 1.22
N VAL A 81 7.88 0.38 0.43
CA VAL A 81 6.55 0.02 0.88
C VAL A 81 6.50 -1.50 1.06
N VAL A 82 6.21 -1.92 2.28
CA VAL A 82 6.09 -3.33 2.67
C VAL A 82 4.61 -3.61 2.95
N ASP A 83 3.99 -4.46 2.15
CA ASP A 83 2.56 -4.77 2.21
C ASP A 83 2.34 -6.26 2.52
N PHE A 84 1.84 -6.51 3.73
CA PHE A 84 1.53 -7.84 4.25
C PHE A 84 0.02 -8.07 4.41
N ASP A 85 -0.83 -7.22 3.82
CA ASP A 85 -2.24 -7.57 3.68
C ASP A 85 -2.37 -8.86 2.87
N VAL A 86 -3.38 -9.68 3.18
CA VAL A 86 -3.60 -10.97 2.49
C VAL A 86 -3.96 -10.79 1.02
N HIS A 87 -4.48 -9.62 0.64
CA HIS A 87 -4.77 -9.24 -0.74
C HIS A 87 -3.59 -8.49 -1.36
N HIS A 88 -3.42 -8.63 -2.68
CA HIS A 88 -2.43 -7.83 -3.40
C HIS A 88 -2.82 -6.34 -3.36
N GLY A 89 -1.93 -5.48 -2.88
CA GLY A 89 -2.05 -4.02 -2.92
C GLY A 89 -1.85 -3.44 -4.32
N ASN A 90 -2.71 -3.85 -5.25
CA ASN A 90 -2.67 -3.50 -6.66
C ASN A 90 -2.69 -2.00 -6.93
N GLY A 91 -3.28 -1.21 -6.04
CA GLY A 91 -3.31 0.24 -6.15
C GLY A 91 -1.94 0.87 -5.92
N THR A 92 -1.23 0.38 -4.90
CA THR A 92 0.15 0.81 -4.61
C THR A 92 1.09 0.41 -5.74
N GLN A 93 0.96 -0.83 -6.22
CA GLN A 93 1.70 -1.28 -7.41
C GLN A 93 1.40 -0.40 -8.63
N ASP A 94 0.13 -0.15 -8.95
CA ASP A 94 -0.28 0.68 -10.10
C ASP A 94 0.41 2.05 -10.09
N ILE A 95 0.44 2.70 -8.93
CA ILE A 95 0.97 4.05 -8.77
C ILE A 95 2.51 4.08 -8.90
N PHE A 96 3.22 3.06 -8.39
CA PHE A 96 4.68 3.10 -8.29
C PHE A 96 5.42 2.19 -9.26
N GLN A 97 4.76 1.34 -10.05
CA GLN A 97 5.43 0.40 -10.96
C GLN A 97 6.39 1.05 -11.98
N HIS A 98 6.31 2.36 -12.20
CA HIS A 98 7.21 3.10 -13.08
C HIS A 98 8.13 4.09 -12.34
N ASP A 99 8.07 4.17 -11.01
CA ASP A 99 8.92 5.04 -10.19
C ASP A 99 9.92 4.22 -9.38
N ALA A 100 11.15 4.09 -9.91
CA ALA A 100 12.22 3.30 -9.27
C ALA A 100 12.66 3.83 -7.89
N ARG A 101 12.24 5.04 -7.48
CA ARG A 101 12.50 5.59 -6.14
C ARG A 101 11.66 4.90 -5.07
N VAL A 102 10.57 4.22 -5.45
CA VAL A 102 9.71 3.48 -4.52
C VAL A 102 9.80 1.99 -4.82
N SER A 103 10.32 1.22 -3.88
CA SER A 103 10.31 -0.25 -3.95
C SER A 103 9.05 -0.77 -3.26
N TYR A 104 8.31 -1.65 -3.94
CA TYR A 104 7.10 -2.29 -3.40
C TYR A 104 7.35 -3.78 -3.19
N TYR A 105 7.23 -4.20 -1.93
CA TYR A 105 7.38 -5.58 -1.48
C TYR A 105 6.04 -6.05 -0.96
N SER A 106 5.48 -7.10 -1.56
CA SER A 106 4.20 -7.65 -1.16
C SER A 106 4.25 -9.17 -1.05
N THR A 107 3.67 -9.69 0.03
CA THR A 107 3.22 -11.07 0.10
C THR A 107 1.71 -11.11 0.20
N HIS A 108 1.05 -11.91 -0.63
CA HIS A 108 -0.40 -12.02 -0.64
C HIS A 108 -0.85 -13.41 -1.10
N GLN A 109 -2.10 -13.78 -0.82
CA GLN A 109 -2.62 -15.10 -1.19
C GLN A 109 -2.81 -15.22 -2.71
N ALA A 110 -2.32 -16.33 -3.29
CA ALA A 110 -2.49 -16.64 -4.69
C ALA A 110 -3.97 -16.78 -5.08
N GLY A 111 -4.38 -16.09 -6.15
CA GLY A 111 -5.74 -16.17 -6.68
C GLY A 111 -6.83 -15.52 -5.81
N LEU A 112 -6.44 -14.74 -4.80
CA LEU A 112 -7.38 -13.92 -4.03
C LEU A 112 -7.61 -12.57 -4.74
N PHE A 113 -8.64 -11.82 -4.32
CA PHE A 113 -8.88 -10.47 -4.81
C PHE A 113 -7.58 -9.64 -4.81
N PRO A 114 -7.28 -8.87 -5.89
CA PRO A 114 -8.10 -8.62 -7.07
C PRO A 114 -7.74 -9.50 -8.28
N ASN A 115 -7.20 -10.71 -8.06
CA ASN A 115 -6.65 -11.58 -9.11
C ASN A 115 -5.49 -10.93 -9.88
N SER A 116 -4.57 -10.28 -9.16
CA SER A 116 -3.35 -9.64 -9.70
C SER A 116 -2.17 -9.87 -8.75
N GLY A 117 -1.00 -9.28 -9.04
CA GLY A 117 0.19 -9.39 -8.18
C GLY A 117 1.05 -10.59 -8.56
N LEU A 118 1.24 -10.83 -9.84
CA LEU A 118 1.95 -12.02 -10.29
C LEU A 118 3.44 -11.88 -9.97
N ARG A 119 4.10 -13.02 -9.68
CA ARG A 119 5.56 -13.06 -9.48
C ARG A 119 6.31 -12.67 -10.75
N ARG A 120 5.70 -12.47 -11.91
CA ARG A 120 6.39 -11.95 -13.10
C ARG A 120 6.32 -10.43 -13.22
N ASP A 121 5.48 -9.78 -12.43
CA ASP A 121 5.34 -8.33 -12.44
C ASP A 121 6.58 -7.75 -11.76
N ARG A 122 7.30 -6.89 -12.49
CA ARG A 122 8.59 -6.32 -12.05
C ARG A 122 8.63 -4.80 -12.06
N GLY A 123 7.69 -4.14 -12.73
CA GLY A 123 7.70 -2.69 -12.89
C GLY A 123 9.03 -2.23 -13.50
N ALA A 124 9.60 -1.17 -12.95
CA ALA A 124 10.93 -0.67 -13.29
C ALA A 124 12.07 -1.46 -12.61
N GLY A 125 11.82 -2.72 -12.21
CA GLY A 125 12.70 -3.50 -11.34
C GLY A 125 12.46 -3.26 -9.85
N ASN A 126 11.38 -2.58 -9.50
CA ASN A 126 11.06 -2.11 -8.14
C ASN A 126 9.90 -2.86 -7.49
N LEU A 127 9.34 -3.89 -8.16
CA LEU A 127 8.25 -4.70 -7.63
C LEU A 127 8.72 -6.11 -7.27
N MET A 128 8.41 -6.51 -6.04
CA MET A 128 8.60 -7.87 -5.55
C MET A 128 7.27 -8.41 -5.00
N ASN A 129 6.60 -9.18 -5.84
CA ASN A 129 5.38 -9.90 -5.47
C ASN A 129 5.68 -11.36 -5.16
N THR A 130 5.33 -11.80 -3.96
CA THR A 130 5.37 -13.21 -3.57
C THR A 130 3.99 -13.73 -3.23
N LEU A 131 3.55 -14.72 -4.00
CA LEU A 131 2.27 -15.36 -3.80
C LEU A 131 2.38 -16.51 -2.79
N LEU A 132 1.51 -16.50 -1.80
CA LEU A 132 1.36 -17.54 -0.80
C LEU A 132 0.17 -18.43 -1.16
N PRO A 133 0.29 -19.78 -1.11
CA PRO A 133 -0.88 -20.64 -1.27
C PRO A 133 -1.97 -20.36 -0.21
N PRO A 134 -3.25 -20.57 -0.55
CA PRO A 134 -4.33 -20.48 0.43
C PRO A 134 -4.06 -21.32 1.69
N GLY A 135 -4.39 -20.76 2.86
CA GLY A 135 -4.14 -21.42 4.15
C GLY A 135 -2.70 -21.36 4.65
N SER A 136 -1.81 -20.61 3.98
CA SER A 136 -0.45 -20.37 4.49
C SER A 136 -0.46 -19.68 5.85
N GLY A 137 0.18 -20.31 6.85
CA GLY A 137 0.33 -19.76 8.19
C GLY A 137 1.67 -19.04 8.43
N GLY A 138 1.87 -18.57 9.66
CA GLY A 138 3.02 -17.75 10.04
C GLY A 138 4.41 -18.39 9.84
N PHE A 139 4.53 -19.72 9.81
CA PHE A 139 5.79 -20.38 9.47
C PHE A 139 6.21 -20.10 8.03
N ARG A 140 5.31 -20.36 7.07
CA ARG A 140 5.57 -20.13 5.65
C ARG A 140 5.73 -18.64 5.34
N PHE A 141 4.90 -17.79 5.95
CA PHE A 141 5.02 -16.35 5.81
C PHE A 141 6.41 -15.84 6.21
N ARG A 142 6.90 -16.24 7.40
CA ARG A 142 8.21 -15.79 7.89
C ARG A 142 9.38 -16.27 7.03
N ASN A 143 9.36 -17.52 6.57
CA ASN A 143 10.43 -18.03 5.72
C ASN A 143 10.47 -17.31 4.37
N VAL A 144 9.30 -17.01 3.78
CA VAL A 144 9.24 -16.23 2.55
C VAL A 144 9.88 -14.84 2.69
N TRP A 145 9.65 -14.13 3.78
CA TRP A 145 10.28 -12.83 4.03
C TRP A 145 11.75 -12.92 4.43
N ALA A 146 12.24 -14.10 4.83
CA ALA A 146 13.66 -14.31 5.15
C ALA A 146 14.48 -14.72 3.91
N ASP A 147 13.84 -15.35 2.93
CA ASP A 147 14.48 -15.88 1.71
C ASP A 147 14.54 -14.87 0.55
N GLU A 148 13.70 -13.83 0.58
CA GLU A 148 13.61 -12.77 -0.44
C GLU A 148 14.39 -11.50 0.00
#